data_AF-A0A5S9N1W7-F1
#
_entry.id   AF-A0A5S9N1W7-F1
#
_cell.length_a   1.000
_cell.length_b   1.000
_cell.length_c   1.000
_cell.angle_alpha   90.00
_cell.angle_beta   90.00
_cell.angle_gamma   90.00
#
_symmetry.space_group_name_H-M   'P 1'
#
loop_
_entity.id
_entity.type
_entity.pdbx_description
1 polymer ?
#
loop_
_entity_poly.entity_id
_entity_poly.type
_entity_poly.pdbx_seq_one_letter_code
_entity_poly.pdbx_strand_id
1 'polypeptide(L)'
;MEPNQLLLICSILSLFVGAAIGALITLRMSDAQDKNKELEKHLHQKQDELKQYQHEVTEHFVETSTMLNQLAETYRDLHNHLATGANGLTTPVNNNEPIIKRLNDKVSIEESSEPDTVQPPLDYAPRATPFDKGALNEDYGLEKVKLTEEPIENIADAIAANAATPSSDTQKDPQNA
;
A
#
# COMPACT_ATOMS: atom_id res chain seq x y z
N MET A 1 29.12 -74.66 -14.83
CA MET A 1 29.11 -73.50 -13.91
C MET A 1 28.30 -73.92 -12.71
N GLU A 2 28.90 -73.99 -11.52
CA GLU A 2 28.21 -74.46 -10.32
C GLU A 2 27.04 -73.52 -9.96
N PRO A 3 25.88 -74.04 -9.51
CA PRO A 3 24.69 -73.22 -9.24
C PRO A 3 24.94 -72.13 -8.20
N ASN A 4 25.87 -72.35 -7.27
CA ASN A 4 26.24 -71.40 -6.22
C ASN A 4 27.00 -70.18 -6.77
N GLN A 5 27.73 -70.31 -7.88
CA GLN A 5 28.51 -69.23 -8.48
C GLN A 5 27.58 -68.18 -9.13
N LEU A 6 26.42 -68.61 -9.65
CA LEU A 6 25.44 -67.73 -10.26
C LEU A 6 24.79 -66.79 -9.22
N LEU A 7 24.47 -67.31 -8.04
CA LEU A 7 23.91 -66.51 -6.94
C LEU A 7 24.88 -65.43 -6.47
N LEU A 8 26.18 -65.74 -6.40
CA LEU A 8 27.23 -64.81 -5.99
C LEU A 8 27.39 -63.66 -7.00
N ILE A 9 27.40 -63.99 -8.30
CA ILE A 9 27.48 -63.00 -9.38
C ILE A 9 26.23 -62.10 -9.38
N CYS A 10 25.03 -62.66 -9.27
CA CYS A 10 23.79 -61.87 -9.20
C CYS A 10 23.77 -60.91 -8.00
N SER A 11 24.22 -61.35 -6.82
CA SER A 11 24.30 -60.52 -5.62
C SER A 11 25.24 -59.32 -5.81
N ILE A 12 26.41 -59.55 -6.41
CA ILE A 12 27.39 -58.50 -6.68
C ILE A 12 26.81 -57.52 -7.71
N LEU A 13 26.16 -58.03 -8.75
CA LEU A 13 25.55 -57.20 -9.80
C LEU A 13 24.45 -56.30 -9.22
N SER A 14 23.56 -56.84 -8.37
CA SER A 14 22.52 -56.05 -7.72
C SER A 14 23.08 -55.00 -6.77
N LEU A 15 24.19 -55.28 -6.09
CA LEU A 15 24.86 -54.32 -5.22
C LEU A 15 25.39 -53.13 -6.03
N PHE A 16 26.03 -53.39 -7.17
CA PHE A 16 26.55 -52.33 -8.04
C PHE A 16 25.42 -51.48 -8.64
N VAL A 17 24.35 -52.11 -9.11
CA VAL A 17 23.19 -51.40 -9.65
C VAL A 17 22.52 -50.56 -8.56
N GLY A 18 22.29 -51.13 -7.37
CA GLY A 18 21.74 -50.42 -6.23
C GLY A 18 22.62 -49.26 -5.76
N ALA A 19 23.95 -49.46 -5.71
CA ALA A 19 24.90 -48.42 -5.33
C ALA A 19 24.96 -47.28 -6.37
N ALA A 20 24.90 -47.60 -7.66
CA ALA A 20 24.87 -46.59 -8.72
C ALA A 20 23.59 -45.74 -8.66
N ILE A 21 22.43 -46.38 -8.48
CA ILE A 21 21.14 -45.69 -8.33
C ILE A 21 21.12 -44.88 -7.02
N GLY A 22 21.57 -45.47 -5.91
CA GLY A 22 21.65 -44.81 -4.61
C GLY A 22 22.55 -43.58 -4.67
N ALA A 23 23.73 -43.69 -5.29
CA ALA A 23 24.62 -42.55 -5.53
C ALA A 23 23.90 -41.45 -6.33
N LEU A 24 23.28 -41.78 -7.47
CA LEU A 24 22.56 -40.79 -8.27
C LEU A 24 21.47 -40.05 -7.48
N ILE A 25 20.72 -40.75 -6.62
CA ILE A 25 19.69 -40.13 -5.77
C ILE A 25 20.33 -39.19 -4.74
N THR A 26 21.40 -39.62 -4.06
CA THR A 26 22.08 -38.78 -3.04
C THR A 26 22.69 -37.51 -3.64
N LEU A 27 23.26 -37.58 -4.84
CA LEU A 27 23.76 -36.39 -5.53
C LEU A 27 22.63 -35.39 -5.83
N ARG A 28 21.46 -35.87 -6.29
CA ARG A 28 20.30 -35.00 -6.55
C ARG A 28 19.69 -34.40 -5.28
N MET A 29 19.76 -35.11 -4.15
CA MET A 29 19.22 -34.63 -2.87
C MET A 29 20.11 -33.54 -2.25
N SER A 30 21.42 -33.55 -2.50
CA SER A 30 22.34 -32.51 -2.06
C SER A 30 21.97 -31.13 -2.63
N ASP A 31 21.71 -31.05 -3.94
CA ASP A 31 21.28 -29.80 -4.59
C ASP A 31 19.96 -29.25 -4.00
N ALA A 32 19.05 -30.14 -3.58
CA ALA A 32 17.80 -29.75 -2.95
C ALA A 32 18.00 -29.21 -1.52
N GLN A 33 18.99 -29.73 -0.79
CA GLN A 33 19.37 -29.22 0.53
C GLN A 33 19.95 -27.81 0.44
N ASP A 34 20.77 -27.52 -0.56
CA ASP A 34 21.37 -26.19 -0.74
C ASP A 34 20.32 -25.13 -1.08
N LYS A 35 19.33 -25.47 -1.92
CA LYS A 35 18.16 -24.61 -2.18
C LYS A 35 17.34 -24.35 -0.91
N ASN A 36 17.19 -25.34 -0.05
CA ASN A 36 16.45 -25.19 1.21
C ASN A 36 17.19 -24.25 2.17
N LYS A 37 18.52 -24.37 2.28
CA LYS A 37 19.38 -23.47 3.06
C LYS A 37 19.33 -22.04 2.53
N GLU A 38 19.33 -21.85 1.22
CA GLU A 38 19.18 -20.54 0.60
C GLU A 38 17.82 -19.93 0.99
N LEU A 39 16.74 -20.70 0.92
CA LEU A 39 15.40 -20.25 1.32
C LEU A 39 15.32 -19.89 2.81
N GLU A 40 15.92 -20.71 3.67
CA GLU A 40 16.03 -20.45 5.11
C GLU A 40 16.83 -19.15 5.37
N LYS A 41 17.92 -18.95 4.65
CA LYS A 41 18.72 -17.71 4.72
C LYS A 41 17.90 -16.49 4.28
N HIS A 42 17.10 -16.61 3.22
CA HIS A 42 16.22 -15.52 2.78
C HIS A 42 15.17 -15.18 3.84
N LEU A 43 14.57 -16.18 4.48
CA LEU A 43 13.63 -15.97 5.58
C LEU A 43 14.30 -15.27 6.75
N HIS A 44 15.49 -15.73 7.16
CA HIS A 44 16.23 -15.10 8.25
C HIS A 44 16.60 -13.65 7.91
N GLN A 45 17.08 -13.39 6.69
CA GLN A 45 17.42 -12.05 6.22
C GLN A 45 16.22 -11.11 6.26
N LYS A 46 15.03 -11.56 5.83
CA LYS A 46 13.80 -10.76 5.89
C LYS A 46 13.31 -10.53 7.31
N GLN A 47 13.46 -11.51 8.18
CA GLN A 47 13.13 -11.35 9.59
C GLN A 47 14.05 -10.32 10.27
N ASP A 48 15.34 -10.34 9.93
CA ASP A 48 16.30 -9.37 10.44
C ASP A 48 16.03 -7.96 9.92
N GLU A 49 15.71 -7.82 8.62
CA GLU A 49 15.30 -6.54 8.01
C GLU A 49 14.06 -5.96 8.72
N LEU A 50 13.05 -6.78 9.02
CA LEU A 50 11.87 -6.35 9.77
C LEU A 50 12.20 -5.92 11.20
N LYS A 51 13.06 -6.66 11.90
CA LYS A 51 13.49 -6.28 13.25
C LYS A 51 14.25 -4.95 13.24
N GLN A 52 15.11 -4.76 12.25
CA GLN A 52 15.86 -3.52 12.11
C GLN A 52 14.94 -2.34 11.81
N TYR A 53 13.98 -2.51 10.91
CA TYR A 53 12.96 -1.49 10.65
C TYR A 53 12.14 -1.14 11.89
N GLN A 54 11.69 -2.15 12.65
CA GLN A 54 10.96 -1.92 13.90
C GLN A 54 11.80 -1.15 14.93
N HIS A 55 13.10 -1.42 14.99
CA HIS A 55 14.03 -0.71 15.86
C HIS A 55 14.18 0.76 15.43
N GLU A 56 14.43 1.01 14.15
CA GLU A 56 14.58 2.37 13.58
C GLU A 56 13.32 3.23 13.80
N VAL A 57 12.13 2.66 13.57
CA VAL A 57 10.86 3.36 13.84
C VAL A 57 10.73 3.69 15.33
N THR A 58 11.08 2.76 16.21
CA THR A 58 11.01 2.99 17.67
C THR A 58 11.96 4.12 18.08
N GLU A 59 13.19 4.12 17.55
CA GLU A 59 14.18 5.17 17.81
C GLU A 59 13.67 6.55 17.34
N HIS A 60 13.11 6.63 16.13
CA HIS A 60 12.51 7.87 15.61
C HIS A 60 11.35 8.37 16.48
N PHE A 61 10.50 7.47 17.00
CA PHE A 61 9.42 7.89 17.90
C PHE A 61 9.94 8.38 19.26
N VAL A 62 11.03 7.81 19.78
CA VAL A 62 11.67 8.30 21.01
C VAL A 62 12.25 9.70 20.78
N GLU A 63 12.99 9.88 19.69
CA GLU A 63 13.56 11.18 19.32
C GLU A 63 12.44 12.23 19.10
N THR A 64 11.41 11.89 18.33
CA THR A 64 10.27 12.77 18.06
C THR A 64 9.50 13.12 19.34
N SER A 65 9.32 12.16 20.26
CA SER A 65 8.65 12.44 21.55
C SER A 65 9.43 13.45 22.39
N THR A 66 10.77 13.41 22.30
CA THR A 66 11.64 14.37 22.99
C THR A 66 11.50 15.76 22.40
N MET A 67 11.50 15.88 21.07
CA MET A 67 11.26 17.14 20.36
C MET A 67 9.85 17.68 20.62
N LEU A 68 8.82 16.82 20.65
CA LEU A 68 7.45 17.20 20.95
C LEU A 68 7.32 17.77 22.36
N ASN A 69 8.04 17.20 23.33
CA ASN A 69 8.08 17.72 24.68
C ASN A 69 8.72 19.12 24.76
N GLN A 70 9.83 19.34 24.04
CA GLN A 70 10.46 20.66 23.92
C GLN A 70 9.52 21.68 23.25
N LEU A 71 8.77 21.26 22.23
CA LEU A 71 7.76 22.11 21.60
C LEU A 71 6.64 22.46 22.58
N ALA A 72 6.15 21.50 23.37
CA ALA A 72 5.13 21.73 24.37
C ALA A 72 5.61 22.72 25.46
N GLU A 73 6.86 22.61 25.89
CA GLU A 73 7.48 23.58 26.81
C GLU A 73 7.53 24.98 26.17
N THR A 74 8.03 25.08 24.94
CA THR A 74 8.08 26.34 24.17
C THR A 74 6.70 26.96 23.99
N TYR A 75 5.66 26.15 23.74
CA TYR A 75 4.27 26.61 23.64
C TYR A 75 3.77 27.18 24.98
N ARG A 76 4.05 26.51 26.10
CA ARG A 76 3.67 26.99 27.44
C ARG A 76 4.37 28.31 27.77
N ASP A 77 5.65 28.43 27.43
CA ASP A 77 6.42 29.64 27.64
C ASP A 77 5.90 30.81 26.81
N LEU A 78 5.62 30.58 25.52
CA LEU A 78 5.00 31.58 24.66
C LEU A 78 3.63 32.00 25.20
N HIS A 79 2.81 31.04 25.62
CA HIS A 79 1.50 31.31 26.21
C HIS A 79 1.62 32.14 27.50
N ASN A 80 2.55 31.82 28.38
CA ASN A 80 2.83 32.59 29.60
C ASN A 80 3.36 34.00 29.28
N HIS A 81 4.23 34.12 28.27
CA HIS A 81 4.76 35.40 27.82
C HIS A 81 3.66 36.28 27.22
N LEU A 82 2.74 35.70 26.45
CA LEU A 82 1.57 36.39 25.90
C LEU A 82 0.62 36.83 27.01
N ALA A 83 0.35 35.97 28.00
CA ALA A 83 -0.49 36.32 29.15
C ALA A 83 0.11 37.49 29.96
N THR A 84 1.42 37.46 30.18
CA THR A 84 2.16 38.52 30.88
C THR A 84 2.17 39.81 30.07
N GLY A 85 2.46 39.73 28.76
CA GLY A 85 2.44 40.86 27.84
C GLY A 85 1.06 41.49 27.70
N ALA A 86 0.00 40.68 27.64
CA ALA A 86 -1.38 41.17 27.63
C ALA A 86 -1.71 41.96 28.90
N ASN A 87 -1.29 41.48 30.08
CA ASN A 87 -1.47 42.21 31.34
C ASN A 87 -0.64 43.50 31.43
N GLY A 88 0.55 43.54 30.81
CA GLY A 88 1.41 44.73 30.82
C GLY A 88 1.05 45.79 29.77
N LEU A 89 0.51 45.37 28.62
CA LEU A 89 0.18 46.24 27.49
C LEU A 89 -1.29 46.69 27.48
N THR A 90 -2.17 46.05 28.25
CA THR A 90 -3.53 46.54 28.41
C THR A 90 -3.62 47.46 29.61
N THR A 91 -3.79 48.75 29.33
CA THR A 91 -4.28 49.69 30.31
C THR A 91 -5.58 49.12 30.92
N PRO A 92 -5.77 49.19 32.24
CA PRO A 92 -6.94 48.61 32.91
C PRO A 92 -8.19 49.41 32.53
N VAL A 93 -8.75 49.14 31.35
CA VAL A 93 -10.05 49.65 30.94
C VAL A 93 -11.09 48.63 31.43
N ASN A 94 -11.41 48.76 32.72
CA ASN A 94 -12.69 48.44 33.34
C ASN A 94 -13.24 47.00 33.18
N ASN A 95 -12.40 46.01 32.87
CA ASN A 95 -12.84 44.62 32.81
C ASN A 95 -11.77 43.73 33.46
N ASN A 96 -12.06 43.26 34.68
CA ASN A 96 -11.18 42.45 35.52
C ASN A 96 -11.09 40.99 35.03
N GLU A 97 -10.97 40.78 33.73
CA GLU A 97 -10.96 39.44 33.14
C GLU A 97 -9.74 39.27 32.25
N PRO A 98 -8.88 38.26 32.51
CA PRO A 98 -7.68 38.06 31.73
C PRO A 98 -8.05 37.81 30.26
N ILE A 99 -7.45 38.57 29.36
CA ILE A 99 -7.73 38.57 27.92
C ILE A 99 -7.63 37.15 27.32
N ILE A 100 -6.72 36.34 27.85
CA ILE A 100 -6.55 34.92 27.47
C ILE A 100 -7.84 34.11 27.66
N LYS A 101 -8.60 34.36 28.74
CA LYS A 101 -9.87 33.68 29.00
C LYS A 101 -10.93 34.06 27.97
N ARG A 102 -10.92 35.32 27.49
CA ARG A 102 -11.79 35.78 26.39
C ARG A 102 -11.39 35.23 25.04
N LEU A 103 -10.09 35.04 24.77
CA LEU A 103 -9.67 34.36 23.54
C LEU A 103 -10.10 32.88 23.57
N ASN A 104 -9.97 32.21 24.72
CA ASN A 104 -10.43 30.83 24.87
C ASN A 104 -11.96 30.71 24.70
N ASP A 105 -12.75 31.61 25.28
CA ASP A 105 -14.21 31.65 25.09
C ASP A 105 -14.61 31.99 23.65
N LYS A 106 -13.84 32.83 22.94
CA LYS A 106 -14.10 33.16 21.52
C LYS A 106 -13.66 32.05 20.55
N VAL A 107 -12.87 31.09 21.02
CA VAL A 107 -12.48 29.85 20.33
C VAL A 107 -13.36 28.66 20.73
N SER A 108 -14.36 28.87 21.60
CA SER A 108 -15.53 27.99 21.65
C SER A 108 -16.34 28.25 20.39
N ILE A 109 -16.03 27.49 19.35
CA ILE A 109 -16.80 27.41 18.10
C ILE A 109 -18.27 27.32 18.49
N GLU A 110 -19.08 28.25 17.98
CA GLU A 110 -20.53 28.13 18.07
C GLU A 110 -20.89 26.73 17.61
N GLU A 111 -21.47 25.97 18.53
CA GLU A 111 -21.96 24.61 18.32
C GLU A 111 -23.14 24.70 17.34
N SER A 112 -22.82 24.96 16.07
CA SER A 112 -23.74 24.79 14.96
C SER A 112 -23.95 23.29 14.84
N SER A 113 -25.07 22.88 15.43
CA SER A 113 -25.63 21.55 15.40
C SER A 113 -25.75 21.05 13.95
N GLU A 114 -24.75 20.33 13.44
CA GLU A 114 -24.82 19.11 12.62
C GLU A 114 -23.41 18.48 12.57
N PRO A 115 -23.21 17.19 12.87
CA PRO A 115 -21.91 16.56 12.78
C PRO A 115 -21.61 16.21 11.31
N ASP A 116 -21.25 17.20 10.51
CA ASP A 116 -20.50 16.94 9.29
C ASP A 116 -19.14 16.38 9.74
N THR A 117 -19.04 15.06 9.68
CA THR A 117 -17.84 14.31 10.02
C THR A 117 -16.68 14.91 9.24
N VAL A 118 -15.80 15.66 9.92
CA VAL A 118 -14.53 16.13 9.36
C VAL A 118 -13.68 14.89 9.15
N GLN A 119 -13.87 14.24 8.01
CA GLN A 119 -13.05 13.12 7.60
C GLN A 119 -11.79 13.71 6.96
N PRO A 120 -10.58 13.25 7.34
CA PRO A 120 -9.35 13.64 6.67
C PRO A 120 -9.49 13.32 5.16
N PRO A 121 -8.81 14.06 4.27
CA PRO A 121 -8.89 13.79 2.84
C PRO A 121 -8.58 12.30 2.59
N LEU A 122 -9.55 11.58 2.02
CA LEU A 122 -9.38 10.18 1.66
C LEU A 122 -8.43 10.13 0.46
N ASP A 123 -7.15 9.80 0.71
CA ASP A 123 -6.14 9.56 -0.33
C ASP A 123 -6.42 8.30 -1.20
N TYR A 124 -7.57 7.67 -1.01
CA TYR A 124 -8.04 6.50 -1.77
C TYR A 124 -9.35 6.84 -2.50
N ALA A 125 -9.40 6.53 -3.79
CA ALA A 125 -10.63 6.64 -4.57
C ALA A 125 -11.70 5.69 -3.99
N PRO A 126 -12.85 6.20 -3.52
CA PRO A 126 -13.88 5.37 -2.93
C PRO A 126 -14.44 4.39 -3.98
N ARG A 127 -14.55 3.11 -3.61
CA ARG A 127 -15.23 2.09 -4.42
C ARG A 127 -16.72 2.12 -4.07
N ALA A 128 -17.59 2.15 -5.08
CA ALA A 128 -19.04 2.23 -4.87
C ALA A 128 -19.60 0.99 -4.14
N THR A 129 -19.03 -0.18 -4.41
CA THR A 129 -19.29 -1.41 -3.65
C THR A 129 -18.00 -2.20 -3.38
N PRO A 130 -17.97 -3.10 -2.38
CA PRO A 130 -16.80 -3.95 -2.08
C PRO A 130 -16.37 -4.85 -3.24
N PHE A 131 -17.27 -5.12 -4.19
CA PHE A 131 -17.04 -5.97 -5.35
C PHE A 131 -16.74 -5.18 -6.63
N ASP A 132 -16.92 -3.85 -6.62
CA ASP A 132 -16.64 -3.02 -7.79
C ASP A 132 -15.15 -2.86 -8.02
N LYS A 133 -14.72 -3.02 -9.26
CA LYS A 133 -13.33 -2.80 -9.65
C LYS A 133 -12.99 -1.32 -9.44
N GLY A 134 -11.90 -1.03 -8.73
CA GLY A 134 -11.51 0.34 -8.38
C GLY A 134 -11.03 1.17 -9.58
N ALA A 135 -10.80 2.47 -9.36
CA ALA A 135 -10.38 3.42 -10.41
C ALA A 135 -9.02 3.10 -11.07
N LEU A 136 -8.23 2.19 -10.48
CA LEU A 136 -6.98 1.67 -11.05
C LEU A 136 -7.17 0.36 -11.82
N ASN A 137 -8.40 -0.08 -12.05
CA ASN A 137 -8.66 -1.27 -12.84
C ASN A 137 -8.56 -0.99 -14.34
N GLU A 138 -7.98 -1.93 -15.07
CA GLU A 138 -7.81 -1.91 -16.52
C GLU A 138 -9.11 -1.71 -17.33
N ASP A 139 -10.27 -2.09 -16.77
CA ASP A 139 -11.58 -1.92 -17.42
C ASP A 139 -12.27 -0.58 -17.05
N TYR A 140 -11.65 0.27 -16.22
CA TYR A 140 -12.31 1.48 -15.71
C TYR A 140 -12.51 2.52 -16.83
N GLY A 141 -13.77 2.85 -17.12
CA GLY A 141 -14.12 3.76 -18.21
C GLY A 141 -14.14 3.13 -19.60
N LEU A 142 -13.99 1.80 -19.70
CA LEU A 142 -14.09 1.08 -20.98
C LEU A 142 -15.48 0.44 -21.12
N GLU A 143 -16.16 0.72 -22.23
CA GLU A 143 -17.40 0.03 -22.60
C GLU A 143 -17.08 -1.41 -22.99
N LYS A 144 -17.65 -2.37 -22.27
CA LYS A 144 -17.45 -3.79 -22.58
C LYS A 144 -18.19 -4.11 -23.87
N VAL A 145 -17.48 -4.06 -24.99
CA VAL A 145 -17.99 -4.60 -26.25
C VAL A 145 -18.21 -6.09 -26.05
N LYS A 146 -19.48 -6.49 -25.95
CA LYS A 146 -19.86 -7.90 -25.96
C LYS A 146 -19.56 -8.41 -27.35
N LEU A 147 -18.41 -9.07 -27.52
CA LEU A 147 -18.09 -9.83 -28.71
C LEU A 147 -19.11 -10.96 -28.80
N THR A 148 -20.20 -10.71 -29.53
CA THR A 148 -21.09 -11.76 -30.00
C THR A 148 -20.26 -12.57 -30.98
N GLU A 149 -19.85 -13.76 -30.56
CA GLU A 149 -19.24 -14.76 -31.43
C GLU A 149 -20.30 -15.29 -32.43
N GLU A 150 -20.64 -14.47 -33.41
CA GLU A 150 -21.18 -14.93 -34.68
C GLU A 150 -20.04 -14.80 -35.70
N PRO A 151 -19.67 -15.86 -36.45
CA PRO A 151 -18.53 -15.80 -37.35
C PRO A 151 -18.80 -14.75 -38.45
N ILE A 152 -18.03 -13.66 -38.44
CA ILE A 152 -18.13 -12.64 -39.48
C ILE A 152 -17.42 -13.18 -40.73
N GLU A 153 -18.20 -13.66 -41.69
CA GLU A 153 -17.71 -14.30 -42.92
C GLU A 153 -17.04 -13.31 -43.89
N ASN A 154 -17.17 -11.99 -43.67
CA ASN A 154 -16.42 -11.01 -44.46
C ASN A 154 -16.09 -9.74 -43.66
N ILE A 155 -14.83 -9.64 -43.28
CA ILE A 155 -14.23 -8.54 -42.51
C ILE A 155 -14.21 -7.22 -43.31
N ALA A 156 -14.34 -7.27 -44.64
CA ALA A 156 -14.26 -6.09 -45.51
C ALA A 156 -15.47 -5.15 -45.36
N ASP A 157 -16.68 -5.69 -45.16
CA ASP A 157 -17.91 -4.90 -45.13
C ASP A 157 -18.08 -4.15 -43.80
N ALA A 158 -17.60 -4.71 -42.69
CA ALA A 158 -17.67 -4.08 -41.37
C ALA A 158 -16.75 -2.85 -41.25
N ILE A 159 -15.61 -2.86 -41.94
CA ILE A 159 -14.65 -1.74 -41.92
C ILE A 159 -15.19 -0.58 -42.79
N ALA A 160 -15.86 -0.89 -43.90
CA ALA A 160 -16.50 0.11 -44.76
C ALA A 160 -17.67 0.82 -44.07
N ALA A 161 -18.44 0.12 -43.24
CA ALA A 161 -19.55 0.71 -42.49
C ALA A 161 -19.09 1.71 -41.41
N ASN A 162 -18.00 1.40 -40.69
CA ASN A 162 -17.44 2.31 -39.68
C ASN A 162 -16.67 3.50 -40.28
N ALA A 163 -16.20 3.40 -41.52
CA ALA A 163 -15.55 4.50 -42.23
C ALA A 163 -16.54 5.55 -42.77
N ALA A 164 -17.84 5.23 -42.81
CA ALA A 164 -18.86 6.06 -43.44
C ALA A 164 -19.58 7.04 -42.50
N THR A 165 -19.19 7.17 -41.23
CA THR A 165 -19.63 8.28 -40.38
C THR A 165 -18.56 9.38 -40.36
N PRO A 166 -18.66 10.40 -41.24
CA PRO A 166 -17.80 11.57 -41.12
C PRO A 166 -18.23 12.32 -39.85
N SER A 167 -17.29 12.44 -38.94
CA SER A 167 -17.24 13.45 -37.90
C SER A 167 -17.52 14.83 -38.49
N SER A 168 -18.71 15.36 -38.26
CA SER A 168 -19.02 16.78 -38.39
C SER A 168 -20.21 17.13 -37.50
N ASP A 169 -19.95 17.81 -36.39
CA ASP A 169 -20.69 19.03 -36.05
C ASP A 169 -19.91 19.83 -35.00
N THR A 170 -19.06 20.72 -35.52
CA THR A 170 -18.70 21.96 -34.84
C THR A 170 -19.91 22.88 -34.93
N GLN A 171 -20.61 23.10 -33.82
CA GLN A 171 -21.48 24.27 -33.67
C GLN A 171 -21.00 25.08 -32.47
N LYS A 172 -20.09 26.02 -32.77
CA LYS A 172 -19.78 27.17 -31.93
C LYS A 172 -20.46 28.36 -32.57
N ASP A 173 -21.40 28.97 -31.88
CA ASP A 173 -21.79 30.37 -32.09
C ASP A 173 -22.41 30.94 -30.80
N PRO A 174 -22.45 32.27 -30.64
CA PRO A 174 -22.07 32.94 -29.40
C PRO A 174 -23.27 33.61 -28.69
N GLN A 175 -22.99 34.17 -27.51
CA GLN A 175 -23.85 35.05 -26.70
C GLN A 175 -25.04 34.38 -25.99
N ASN A 176 -25.07 34.49 -24.66
CA ASN A 176 -26.11 35.32 -24.01
C ASN A 176 -25.79 35.60 -22.52
N ALA A 177 -26.07 36.84 -22.14
CA ALA A 177 -26.31 37.43 -20.81
C ALA A 177 -25.21 37.43 -19.73
#